data_AF-A0A2M8RBS6-F1
#
_entry.id   AF-A0A2M8RBS6-F1
#
_cell.length_a   1.000
_cell.length_b   1.000
_cell.length_c   1.000
_cell.angle_alpha   90.00
_cell.angle_beta   90.00
_cell.angle_gamma   90.00
#
_symmetry.space_group_name_H-M   'P 1'
#
loop_
_entity.id
_entity.type
_entity.pdbx_description
1 polymer ?
#
loop_
_entity_poly.entity_id
_entity_poly.type
_entity_poly.pdbx_seq_one_letter_code
_entity_poly.pdbx_strand_id
1 'polypeptide(L)'
;MKRNQVWAAAALALSLLVATRSAQALELKVADSFPADHYLVRLMLKPWMDDVSKRSNGAVTFTHYPNQQIGKATDMLRLTQSGVVDIGYIGPSYVSDKMPLSEVAQLPGAFETSCQGTLAYWKAAREGILAKQEYAPNKIKLLMAVVLPPYQVWTAKQKVETIKDMQGLKLRTTGGAQDLTVRTLGAVPVRMAAPDAYESLSRGTMDGLLFPMDSVVAYGLDKLVKHATEGVSFGSFIVAYSINQSVWDKLPDDVKKAMNEASEAITPKACAEVDKEQDVTRQKMKDQGINFTALPDATRAEMKEKLKGVAQEWAAGLDSRGKQASATLKEFESLLAAGGAK
;
A
#
# COMPACT_ATOMS: atom_id res chain seq x y z
N MET A 1 15.54 6.34 -80.85
CA MET A 1 14.90 5.67 -79.69
C MET A 1 15.97 5.30 -78.67
N LYS A 2 15.66 5.41 -77.36
CA LYS A 2 16.42 4.88 -76.19
C LYS A 2 17.58 5.72 -75.62
N ARG A 3 17.30 6.87 -75.01
CA ARG A 3 18.13 7.51 -73.95
C ARG A 3 17.20 8.34 -73.05
N ASN A 4 16.35 7.73 -72.23
CA ASN A 4 15.54 8.47 -71.24
C ASN A 4 14.99 7.64 -70.05
N GLN A 5 15.46 6.41 -69.82
CA GLN A 5 14.89 5.53 -68.78
C GLN A 5 15.76 5.31 -67.54
N VAL A 6 16.92 5.96 -67.42
CA VAL A 6 17.86 5.68 -66.30
C VAL A 6 17.63 6.57 -65.07
N TRP A 7 16.82 7.63 -65.18
CA TRP A 7 16.65 8.60 -64.08
C TRP A 7 15.42 8.36 -63.18
N ALA A 8 14.60 7.34 -63.44
CA ALA A 8 13.41 7.05 -62.64
C ALA A 8 13.66 6.05 -61.50
N ALA A 9 14.79 5.34 -61.48
CA ALA A 9 15.08 4.32 -60.46
C ALA A 9 15.79 4.88 -59.20
N ALA A 10 16.32 6.10 -59.25
CA ALA A 10 17.03 6.70 -58.11
C ALA A 10 16.09 7.43 -57.11
N ALA A 11 14.85 7.75 -57.52
CA ALA A 11 13.88 8.45 -56.67
C ALA A 11 13.08 7.52 -55.75
N LEU A 12 13.08 6.21 -56.00
CA LEU A 12 12.29 5.24 -55.22
C LEU A 12 13.06 4.58 -54.06
N ALA A 13 14.37 4.81 -53.95
CA ALA A 13 15.20 4.27 -52.88
C ALA A 13 15.32 5.20 -51.66
N LEU A 14 14.86 6.45 -51.75
CA LEU A 14 15.00 7.44 -50.67
C LEU A 14 13.81 7.51 -49.71
N SER A 15 12.71 6.79 -49.98
CA SER A 15 11.48 6.80 -49.19
C SER A 15 11.35 5.65 -48.17
N LEU A 16 12.36 4.76 -48.08
CA LEU A 16 12.38 3.65 -47.11
C LEU A 16 13.27 3.90 -45.88
N LEU A 17 13.85 5.09 -45.75
CA LEU A 17 14.38 5.58 -44.47
C LEU A 17 13.23 6.11 -43.60
N VAL A 18 12.21 5.27 -43.35
CA VAL A 18 11.51 5.37 -42.07
C VAL A 18 12.56 4.96 -41.07
N ALA A 19 13.29 5.95 -40.55
CA ALA A 19 14.10 5.76 -39.38
C ALA A 19 13.18 5.11 -38.34
N THR A 20 13.35 3.81 -38.12
CA THR A 20 13.00 3.19 -36.85
C THR A 20 13.86 3.93 -35.84
N ARG A 21 13.37 5.09 -35.40
CA ARG A 21 13.78 5.71 -34.16
C ARG A 21 13.50 4.61 -33.17
N SER A 22 14.54 3.84 -32.81
CA SER A 22 14.52 3.06 -31.59
C SER A 22 14.17 4.09 -30.54
N ALA A 23 12.89 4.14 -30.17
CA ALA A 23 12.44 4.97 -29.09
C ALA A 23 13.23 4.42 -27.91
N GLN A 24 14.24 5.18 -27.48
CA GLN A 24 15.01 4.82 -26.29
C GLN A 24 13.98 4.56 -25.20
N ALA A 25 13.98 3.33 -24.67
CA ALA A 25 12.99 2.92 -23.71
C ALA A 25 12.92 3.95 -22.59
N LEU A 26 11.72 4.43 -22.29
CA LEU A 26 11.52 5.33 -21.17
C LEU A 26 11.77 4.53 -19.90
N GLU A 27 12.89 4.80 -19.26
CA GLU A 27 13.23 4.19 -17.99
C GLU A 27 12.63 5.02 -16.84
N LEU A 28 11.72 4.40 -16.09
CA LEU A 28 11.08 5.01 -14.91
C LEU A 28 11.75 4.51 -13.62
N LYS A 29 12.06 5.44 -12.71
CA LYS A 29 12.59 5.12 -11.38
C LYS A 29 11.45 4.81 -10.43
N VAL A 30 11.47 3.61 -9.86
CA VAL A 30 10.51 3.17 -8.84
C VAL A 30 11.22 3.03 -7.51
N ALA A 31 10.71 3.61 -6.43
CA ALA A 31 11.30 3.45 -5.10
C ALA A 31 10.28 3.03 -4.04
N ASP A 32 10.74 2.20 -3.11
CA ASP A 32 9.99 1.86 -1.92
C ASP A 32 10.85 1.56 -0.70
N SER A 33 10.19 1.22 0.41
CA SER A 33 10.86 0.92 1.67
C SER A 33 10.98 -0.56 1.98
N PHE A 34 10.49 -1.44 1.10
CA PHE A 34 10.41 -2.85 1.38
C PHE A 34 11.75 -3.55 1.17
N PRO A 35 12.04 -4.62 1.94
CA PRO A 35 12.98 -5.65 1.54
C PRO A 35 12.72 -6.09 0.10
N ALA A 36 13.79 -6.35 -0.67
CA ALA A 36 13.67 -6.72 -2.07
C ALA A 36 12.87 -8.02 -2.27
N ASP A 37 12.86 -8.90 -1.27
CA ASP A 37 12.12 -10.16 -1.21
C ASP A 37 10.76 -10.06 -0.50
N HIS A 38 10.34 -8.86 -0.09
CA HIS A 38 9.05 -8.64 0.55
C HIS A 38 7.89 -9.10 -0.35
N TYR A 39 6.87 -9.71 0.23
CA TYR A 39 5.77 -10.34 -0.52
C TYR A 39 5.06 -9.38 -1.48
N LEU A 40 4.89 -8.09 -1.14
CA LEU A 40 4.31 -7.10 -2.06
C LEU A 40 5.21 -6.75 -3.26
N VAL A 41 6.54 -6.84 -3.12
CA VAL A 41 7.44 -6.69 -4.26
C VAL A 41 7.22 -7.86 -5.23
N ARG A 42 7.15 -9.08 -4.68
CA ARG A 42 6.93 -10.33 -5.44
C ARG A 42 5.54 -10.44 -6.07
N LEU A 43 4.48 -10.08 -5.34
CA LEU A 43 3.09 -10.32 -5.73
C LEU A 43 2.47 -9.17 -6.52
N MET A 44 2.96 -7.93 -6.34
CA MET A 44 2.37 -6.74 -6.96
C MET A 44 3.37 -5.97 -7.82
N LEU A 45 4.43 -5.40 -7.23
CA LEU A 45 5.29 -4.44 -7.92
C LEU A 45 6.02 -5.08 -9.12
N LYS A 46 6.75 -6.18 -8.90
CA LYS A 46 7.52 -6.82 -9.97
C LYS A 46 6.61 -7.34 -11.09
N PRO A 47 5.51 -8.08 -10.82
CA PRO A 47 4.60 -8.50 -11.88
C PRO A 47 3.96 -7.33 -12.64
N TRP A 48 3.66 -6.22 -11.97
CA TRP A 48 3.14 -5.02 -12.63
C TRP A 48 4.18 -4.39 -13.57
N MET A 49 5.43 -4.23 -13.10
CA MET A 49 6.52 -3.71 -13.95
C MET A 49 6.75 -4.61 -15.17
N ASP A 50 6.80 -5.92 -14.96
CA ASP A 50 6.96 -6.92 -16.03
C ASP A 50 5.81 -6.84 -17.05
N ASP A 51 4.55 -6.69 -16.60
CA ASP A 51 3.38 -6.57 -17.48
C ASP A 51 3.35 -5.25 -18.25
N VAL A 52 3.74 -4.13 -17.62
CA VAL A 52 3.85 -2.83 -18.32
C VAL A 52 4.92 -2.88 -19.41
N SER A 53 6.11 -3.41 -19.10
CA SER A 53 7.17 -3.58 -20.11
C SER A 53 6.72 -4.47 -21.25
N LYS A 54 5.97 -5.55 -20.97
CA LYS A 54 5.41 -6.42 -22.01
C LYS A 54 4.35 -5.70 -22.87
N ARG A 55 3.35 -5.07 -22.26
CA ARG A 55 2.25 -4.37 -22.97
C ARG A 55 2.74 -3.18 -23.80
N SER A 56 3.82 -2.54 -23.36
CA SER A 56 4.47 -1.44 -24.08
C SER A 56 5.50 -1.90 -25.11
N ASN A 57 5.66 -3.21 -25.34
CA ASN A 57 6.69 -3.78 -26.23
C ASN A 57 8.12 -3.28 -25.90
N GLY A 58 8.41 -3.12 -24.61
CA GLY A 58 9.70 -2.61 -24.11
C GLY A 58 9.87 -1.10 -24.20
N ALA A 59 8.85 -0.33 -24.62
CA ALA A 59 8.92 1.13 -24.65
C ALA A 59 9.02 1.74 -23.25
N VAL A 60 8.60 1.01 -22.20
CA VAL A 60 8.82 1.37 -20.80
C VAL A 60 9.64 0.29 -20.10
N THR A 61 10.65 0.72 -19.37
CA THR A 61 11.44 -0.10 -18.45
C THR A 61 11.50 0.56 -17.09
N PHE A 62 11.96 -0.18 -16.07
CA PHE A 62 11.98 0.30 -14.70
C PHE A 62 13.33 0.02 -14.05
N THR A 63 13.84 1.01 -13.31
CA THR A 63 14.87 0.77 -12.29
C THR A 63 14.22 0.84 -10.92
N HIS A 64 14.27 -0.26 -10.16
CA HIS A 64 13.69 -0.38 -8.82
C HIS A 64 14.72 -0.15 -7.73
N TYR A 65 14.40 0.75 -6.80
CA TYR A 65 15.17 1.10 -5.62
C TYR A 65 14.42 0.66 -4.34
N PRO A 66 14.57 -0.60 -3.90
CA PRO A 66 13.96 -1.11 -2.67
C PRO A 66 14.69 -0.58 -1.43
N ASN A 67 14.29 -1.04 -0.24
CA ASN A 67 15.05 -0.87 1.01
C ASN A 67 15.37 0.59 1.38
N GLN A 68 14.50 1.54 1.04
CA GLN A 68 14.74 2.97 1.30
C GLN A 68 16.03 3.51 0.63
N GLN A 69 16.51 2.89 -0.45
CA GLN A 69 17.77 3.27 -1.11
C GLN A 69 17.82 4.75 -1.55
N ILE A 70 16.68 5.31 -1.95
CA ILE A 70 16.59 6.72 -2.40
C ILE A 70 16.07 7.66 -1.29
N GLY A 71 15.52 7.11 -0.21
CA GLY A 71 15.06 7.89 0.93
C GLY A 71 14.12 7.11 1.85
N LYS A 72 13.78 7.72 2.99
CA LYS A 72 12.95 7.05 3.98
C LYS A 72 11.51 6.85 3.50
N ALA A 73 10.81 5.87 4.07
CA ALA A 73 9.39 5.62 3.77
C ALA A 73 8.51 6.88 3.93
N THR A 74 8.82 7.71 4.93
CA THR A 74 8.12 8.98 5.22
C THR A 74 8.41 10.08 4.20
N ASP A 75 9.48 9.97 3.42
CA ASP A 75 9.86 10.94 2.38
C ASP A 75 9.27 10.63 1.00
N MET A 76 8.72 9.42 0.79
CA MET A 76 8.37 8.92 -0.54
C MET A 76 7.37 9.81 -1.30
N LEU A 77 6.40 10.41 -0.62
CA LEU A 77 5.48 11.36 -1.25
C LEU A 77 6.23 12.56 -1.83
N ARG A 78 7.10 13.19 -1.03
CA ARG A 78 7.90 14.35 -1.44
C ARG A 78 8.88 13.99 -2.56
N LEU A 79 9.54 12.84 -2.46
CA LEU A 79 10.47 12.37 -3.49
C LEU A 79 9.76 12.16 -4.83
N THR A 80 8.57 11.57 -4.81
CA THR A 80 7.71 11.41 -6.00
C THR A 80 7.24 12.77 -6.54
N GLN A 81 6.77 13.67 -5.68
CA GLN A 81 6.33 15.02 -6.07
C GLN A 81 7.44 15.85 -6.73
N SER A 82 8.67 15.72 -6.23
CA SER A 82 9.84 16.41 -6.79
C SER A 82 10.41 15.77 -8.05
N GLY A 83 9.97 14.56 -8.42
CA GLY A 83 10.51 13.82 -9.56
C GLY A 83 11.90 13.21 -9.33
N VAL A 84 12.37 13.14 -8.08
CA VAL A 84 13.59 12.39 -7.73
C VAL A 84 13.41 10.91 -8.07
N VAL A 85 12.20 10.40 -7.82
CA VAL A 85 11.69 9.13 -8.34
C VAL A 85 10.41 9.41 -9.13
N ASP A 86 10.18 8.65 -10.19
CA ASP A 86 8.98 8.80 -11.02
C ASP A 86 7.77 8.19 -10.31
N ILE A 87 7.99 7.02 -9.71
CA ILE A 87 6.97 6.24 -8.98
C ILE A 87 7.48 5.96 -7.58
N GLY A 88 6.70 6.34 -6.57
CA GLY A 88 6.98 6.01 -5.18
C GLY A 88 5.82 5.26 -4.55
N TYR A 89 6.12 4.29 -3.68
CA TYR A 89 5.09 3.79 -2.77
C TYR A 89 4.82 4.84 -1.69
N ILE A 90 3.55 5.11 -1.46
CA ILE A 90 3.10 6.08 -0.46
C ILE A 90 2.25 5.34 0.56
N GLY A 91 2.62 5.50 1.83
CA GLY A 91 1.82 5.12 2.97
C GLY A 91 1.10 6.34 3.53
N PRO A 92 -0.21 6.52 3.33
CA PRO A 92 -0.93 7.71 3.78
C PRO A 92 -0.71 8.07 5.26
N SER A 93 -0.66 7.08 6.17
CA SER A 93 -0.40 7.35 7.60
C SER A 93 1.00 7.91 7.88
N TYR A 94 1.97 7.73 6.98
CA TYR A 94 3.29 8.34 7.11
C TYR A 94 3.31 9.82 6.69
N VAL A 95 2.29 10.26 5.97
CA VAL A 95 2.11 11.62 5.46
C VAL A 95 0.70 12.13 5.77
N SER A 96 0.23 11.85 6.99
CA SER A 96 -1.13 12.12 7.47
C SER A 96 -1.52 13.61 7.45
N ASP A 97 -0.55 14.51 7.37
CA ASP A 97 -0.77 15.94 7.16
C ASP A 97 -1.18 16.28 5.72
N LYS A 98 -0.79 15.44 4.75
CA LYS A 98 -1.07 15.60 3.31
C LYS A 98 -2.18 14.69 2.79
N MET A 99 -2.28 13.47 3.34
CA MET A 99 -3.25 12.46 2.91
C MET A 99 -4.08 11.86 4.08
N PRO A 100 -4.70 12.69 4.95
CA PRO A 100 -5.46 12.20 6.11
C PRO A 100 -6.72 11.39 5.78
N LEU A 101 -7.42 11.68 4.68
CA LEU A 101 -8.65 11.01 4.26
C LEU A 101 -8.38 9.59 3.75
N SER A 102 -7.22 9.34 3.14
CA SER A 102 -6.84 8.00 2.70
C SER A 102 -6.74 7.01 3.84
N GLU A 103 -6.54 7.47 5.08
CA GLU A 103 -6.55 6.61 6.28
C GLU A 103 -7.91 5.92 6.53
N VAL A 104 -8.97 6.26 5.78
CA VAL A 104 -10.28 5.60 5.86
C VAL A 104 -10.18 4.07 5.74
N ALA A 105 -9.29 3.57 4.88
CA ALA A 105 -9.05 2.14 4.70
C ALA A 105 -8.05 1.55 5.73
N GLN A 106 -7.76 2.29 6.81
CA GLN A 106 -6.90 1.87 7.91
C GLN A 106 -7.65 1.83 9.25
N LEU A 107 -8.93 2.24 9.24
CA LEU A 107 -9.79 2.22 10.41
C LEU A 107 -10.04 0.78 10.90
N PRO A 108 -10.13 0.57 12.22
CA PRO A 108 -10.32 -0.76 12.79
C PRO A 108 -11.70 -1.32 12.41
N GLY A 109 -11.74 -2.60 12.04
CA GLY A 109 -12.99 -3.30 11.73
C GLY A 109 -13.65 -2.91 10.40
N ALA A 110 -13.01 -2.11 9.55
CA ALA A 110 -13.62 -1.64 8.30
C ALA A 110 -13.84 -2.76 7.26
N PHE A 111 -13.02 -3.81 7.27
CA PHE A 111 -13.11 -4.94 6.33
C PHE A 111 -12.50 -6.20 6.95
N GLU A 112 -12.80 -7.35 6.36
CA GLU A 112 -12.35 -8.66 6.84
C GLU A 112 -11.10 -9.16 6.10
N THR A 113 -10.98 -8.86 4.81
CA THR A 113 -9.87 -9.33 3.97
C THR A 113 -9.12 -8.18 3.31
N SER A 114 -7.84 -8.40 2.99
CA SER A 114 -7.00 -7.42 2.27
C SER A 114 -7.66 -7.03 0.95
N CYS A 115 -8.23 -8.00 0.23
CA CYS A 115 -8.80 -7.73 -1.09
C CYS A 115 -10.10 -6.94 -1.04
N GLN A 116 -10.95 -7.15 -0.03
CA GLN A 116 -12.14 -6.32 0.18
C GLN A 116 -11.75 -4.84 0.39
N GLY A 117 -10.81 -4.59 1.32
CA GLY A 117 -10.31 -3.24 1.57
C GLY A 117 -9.62 -2.62 0.35
N THR A 118 -8.81 -3.42 -0.36
CA THR A 118 -8.06 -2.99 -1.55
C THR A 118 -8.98 -2.53 -2.67
N LEU A 119 -10.00 -3.30 -3.03
CA LEU A 119 -10.88 -2.96 -4.14
C LEU A 119 -11.72 -1.72 -3.85
N ALA A 120 -12.19 -1.55 -2.60
CA ALA A 120 -12.89 -0.35 -2.19
C ALA A 120 -11.97 0.88 -2.22
N TYR A 121 -10.75 0.76 -1.67
CA TYR A 121 -9.77 1.85 -1.68
C TYR A 121 -9.36 2.24 -3.09
N TRP A 122 -9.09 1.25 -3.95
CA TRP A 122 -8.71 1.42 -5.35
C TRP A 122 -9.71 2.30 -6.10
N LYS A 123 -11.01 2.03 -5.94
CA LYS A 123 -12.06 2.82 -6.55
C LYS A 123 -12.16 4.23 -5.96
N ALA A 124 -12.15 4.35 -4.62
CA ALA A 124 -12.20 5.66 -3.95
C ALA A 124 -11.02 6.57 -4.35
N ALA A 125 -9.81 6.02 -4.45
CA ALA A 125 -8.59 6.74 -4.78
C ALA A 125 -8.46 7.14 -6.25
N ARG A 126 -9.18 6.47 -7.16
CA ARG A 126 -9.16 6.79 -8.60
C ARG A 126 -10.31 7.68 -9.05
N GLU A 127 -11.47 7.54 -8.43
CA GLU A 127 -12.72 8.15 -8.93
C GLU A 127 -13.45 8.98 -7.85
N GLY A 128 -13.19 8.68 -6.58
CA GLY A 128 -13.94 9.18 -5.43
C GLY A 128 -13.40 10.45 -4.80
N ILE A 129 -13.77 10.67 -3.54
CA ILE A 129 -13.32 11.82 -2.74
C ILE A 129 -11.80 11.81 -2.60
N LEU A 130 -11.18 10.65 -2.37
CA LEU A 130 -9.73 10.53 -2.22
C LEU A 130 -8.98 11.02 -3.47
N ALA A 131 -9.46 10.68 -4.67
CA ALA A 131 -8.87 11.14 -5.92
C ALA A 131 -8.79 12.68 -5.99
N LYS A 132 -9.90 13.34 -5.60
CA LYS A 132 -10.07 14.80 -5.70
C LYS A 132 -9.42 15.56 -4.56
N GLN A 133 -9.48 15.02 -3.34
CA GLN A 133 -9.06 15.72 -2.13
C GLN A 133 -7.62 15.40 -1.72
N GLU A 134 -7.04 14.31 -2.23
CA GLU A 134 -5.70 13.88 -1.82
C GLU A 134 -4.74 13.69 -2.97
N TYR A 135 -5.08 12.84 -3.94
CA TYR A 135 -4.17 12.54 -5.05
C TYR A 135 -3.96 13.76 -5.96
N ALA A 136 -5.03 14.41 -6.42
CA ALA A 136 -4.94 15.57 -7.30
C ALA A 136 -4.26 16.81 -6.66
N PRO A 137 -4.52 17.17 -5.38
CA PRO A 137 -3.80 18.24 -4.71
C PRO A 137 -2.32 17.91 -4.46
N ASN A 138 -2.00 16.64 -4.19
CA ASN A 138 -0.62 16.19 -4.03
C ASN A 138 0.11 15.94 -5.37
N LYS A 139 -0.51 16.22 -6.53
CA LYS A 139 0.11 16.10 -7.86
C LYS A 139 0.70 14.72 -8.13
N ILE A 140 -0.03 13.70 -7.71
CA ILE A 140 0.29 12.30 -7.95
C ILE A 140 -0.92 11.57 -8.51
N LYS A 141 -0.68 10.56 -9.34
CA LYS A 141 -1.70 9.64 -9.83
C LYS A 141 -1.45 8.25 -9.23
N LEU A 142 -2.47 7.65 -8.65
CA LEU A 142 -2.41 6.28 -8.18
C LEU A 142 -2.22 5.32 -9.38
N LEU A 143 -1.23 4.43 -9.28
CA LEU A 143 -0.98 3.37 -10.25
C LEU A 143 -1.39 1.99 -9.74
N MET A 144 -1.20 1.69 -8.46
CA MET A 144 -1.64 0.43 -7.85
C MET A 144 -1.69 0.61 -6.34
N ALA A 145 -2.59 -0.11 -5.69
CA ALA A 145 -2.68 -0.10 -4.24
C ALA A 145 -2.94 -1.50 -3.69
N VAL A 146 -2.44 -1.76 -2.49
CA VAL A 146 -2.92 -2.85 -1.63
C VAL A 146 -3.19 -2.26 -0.25
N VAL A 147 -4.39 -2.49 0.25
CA VAL A 147 -4.71 -2.33 1.67
C VAL A 147 -4.31 -3.63 2.34
N LEU A 148 -3.38 -3.57 3.29
CA LEU A 148 -2.80 -4.76 3.90
C LEU A 148 -3.87 -5.58 4.65
N PRO A 149 -3.61 -6.88 4.92
CA PRO A 149 -4.46 -7.65 5.82
C PRO A 149 -4.67 -6.92 7.15
N PRO A 150 -5.85 -7.06 7.79
CA PRO A 150 -6.10 -6.49 9.11
C PRO A 150 -4.96 -6.77 10.08
N TYR A 151 -4.45 -5.71 10.71
CA TYR A 151 -3.32 -5.80 11.61
C TYR A 151 -3.71 -6.59 12.86
N GLN A 152 -2.77 -7.42 13.33
CA GLN A 152 -2.85 -8.15 14.59
C GLN A 152 -1.89 -7.52 15.61
N VAL A 153 -2.10 -7.82 16.89
CA VAL A 153 -1.18 -7.42 17.95
C VAL A 153 -0.10 -8.50 18.08
N TRP A 154 1.16 -8.09 17.98
CA TRP A 154 2.31 -8.97 18.19
C TRP A 154 3.13 -8.45 19.36
N THR A 155 3.56 -9.33 20.25
CA THR A 155 4.34 -8.94 21.44
C THR A 155 5.53 -9.86 21.65
N ALA A 156 6.61 -9.28 22.20
CA ALA A 156 7.85 -10.02 22.47
C ALA A 156 7.79 -10.90 23.73
N LYS A 157 6.95 -10.53 24.71
CA LYS A 157 6.99 -11.14 26.06
C LYS A 157 5.62 -11.50 26.63
N GLN A 158 4.66 -10.57 26.58
CA GLN A 158 3.38 -10.71 27.27
C GLN A 158 2.27 -11.14 26.30
N LYS A 159 1.51 -12.17 26.65
CA LYS A 159 0.26 -12.51 25.94
C LYS A 159 -0.79 -11.42 26.16
N VAL A 160 -1.55 -11.12 25.11
CA VAL A 160 -2.74 -10.26 25.21
C VAL A 160 -3.97 -11.15 25.04
N GLU A 161 -4.67 -11.39 26.14
CA GLU A 161 -5.88 -12.23 26.20
C GLU A 161 -7.12 -11.42 26.58
N THR A 162 -6.92 -10.23 27.16
CA THR A 162 -7.95 -9.30 27.63
C THR A 162 -7.62 -7.86 27.23
N ILE A 163 -8.59 -6.94 27.32
CA ILE A 163 -8.33 -5.51 27.13
C ILE A 163 -7.39 -4.96 28.20
N LYS A 164 -7.46 -5.50 29.42
CA LYS A 164 -6.57 -5.09 30.52
C LYS A 164 -5.11 -5.33 30.17
N ASP A 165 -4.81 -6.41 29.45
CA ASP A 165 -3.44 -6.74 29.03
C ASP A 165 -2.86 -5.71 28.04
N MET A 166 -3.72 -4.95 27.35
CA MET A 166 -3.28 -3.87 26.44
C MET A 166 -2.88 -2.60 27.20
N GLN A 167 -3.32 -2.43 28.46
CA GLN A 167 -3.12 -1.19 29.20
C GLN A 167 -1.63 -0.89 29.40
N GLY A 168 -1.20 0.27 28.89
CA GLY A 168 0.19 0.73 29.01
C GLY A 168 1.19 0.05 28.08
N LEU A 169 0.79 -0.98 27.29
CA LEU A 169 1.69 -1.59 26.32
C LEU A 169 2.12 -0.57 25.27
N LYS A 170 3.42 -0.45 25.05
CA LYS A 170 3.99 0.35 23.98
C LYS A 170 3.93 -0.45 22.69
N LEU A 171 3.00 -0.09 21.81
CA LEU A 171 2.80 -0.78 20.54
C LEU A 171 3.22 0.10 19.38
N ARG A 172 4.02 -0.45 18.46
CA ARG A 172 4.30 0.20 17.18
C ARG A 172 3.00 0.48 16.43
N THR A 173 2.87 1.69 15.92
CA THR A 173 1.80 2.12 15.00
C THR A 173 2.39 2.82 13.78
N THR A 174 1.59 2.94 12.71
CA THR A 174 1.94 3.76 11.53
C THR A 174 1.62 5.24 11.71
N GLY A 175 0.84 5.61 12.73
CA GLY A 175 0.29 6.94 12.93
C GLY A 175 -1.22 7.01 12.69
N GLY A 176 -1.80 8.19 12.85
CA GLY A 176 -3.17 8.49 12.39
C GLY A 176 -4.24 7.61 13.03
N ALA A 177 -5.08 6.99 12.20
CA ALA A 177 -6.13 6.04 12.62
C ALA A 177 -5.64 4.92 13.57
N GLN A 178 -4.40 4.42 13.39
CA GLN A 178 -3.86 3.38 14.27
C GLN A 178 -3.51 3.91 15.67
N ASP A 179 -3.02 5.14 15.76
CA ASP A 179 -2.72 5.75 17.06
C ASP A 179 -3.99 5.91 17.88
N LEU A 180 -5.09 6.30 17.23
CA LEU A 180 -6.41 6.38 17.85
C LEU A 180 -6.87 5.01 18.33
N THR A 181 -6.80 4.00 17.46
CA THR A 181 -7.16 2.60 17.78
C THR A 181 -6.44 2.08 19.03
N VAL A 182 -5.12 2.24 19.09
CA VAL A 182 -4.29 1.78 20.21
C VAL A 182 -4.62 2.52 21.50
N ARG A 183 -4.81 3.85 21.44
CA ARG A 183 -5.21 4.66 22.60
C ARG A 183 -6.60 4.28 23.13
N THR A 184 -7.57 4.03 22.25
CA THR A 184 -8.92 3.59 22.63
C THR A 184 -8.91 2.28 23.43
N LEU A 185 -7.91 1.43 23.19
CA LEU A 185 -7.70 0.17 23.93
C LEU A 185 -6.79 0.31 25.15
N GLY A 186 -6.32 1.52 25.48
CA GLY A 186 -5.49 1.81 26.65
C GLY A 186 -4.00 1.56 26.46
N ALA A 187 -3.55 1.20 25.26
CA ALA A 187 -2.15 1.04 24.92
C ALA A 187 -1.50 2.39 24.50
N VAL A 188 -0.18 2.42 24.46
CA VAL A 188 0.62 3.61 24.12
C VAL A 188 1.19 3.45 22.71
N PRO A 189 0.80 4.31 21.73
CA PRO A 189 1.32 4.21 20.38
C PRO A 189 2.77 4.69 20.30
N VAL A 190 3.62 3.92 19.63
CA VAL A 190 4.99 4.30 19.25
C VAL A 190 5.04 4.40 17.73
N ARG A 191 4.88 5.62 17.22
CA ARG A 191 4.77 5.87 15.77
C ARG A 191 6.12 5.73 15.07
N MET A 192 6.21 4.83 14.09
CA MET A 192 7.38 4.70 13.20
C MET A 192 7.07 3.94 11.90
N ALA A 193 7.96 4.08 10.91
CA ALA A 193 7.87 3.31 9.68
C ALA A 193 8.24 1.83 9.91
N ALA A 194 7.75 0.96 9.03
CA ALA A 194 7.97 -0.48 9.15
C ALA A 194 9.45 -0.89 9.20
N PRO A 195 10.37 -0.31 8.38
CA PRO A 195 11.78 -0.68 8.43
C PRO A 195 12.49 -0.37 9.75
N ASP A 196 11.96 0.57 10.55
CA ASP A 196 12.53 0.92 11.86
C ASP A 196 12.09 -0.05 12.97
N ALA A 197 11.10 -0.92 12.69
CA ALA A 197 10.42 -1.71 13.71
C ALA A 197 11.33 -2.79 14.34
N TYR A 198 12.16 -3.47 13.54
CA TYR A 198 13.04 -4.53 14.04
C TYR A 198 14.00 -4.01 15.09
N GLU A 199 14.70 -2.94 14.75
CA GLU A 199 15.72 -2.35 15.59
C GLU A 199 15.10 -1.72 16.86
N SER A 200 13.95 -1.06 16.75
CA SER A 200 13.21 -0.56 17.92
C SER A 200 12.74 -1.69 18.85
N LEU A 201 12.20 -2.78 18.31
CA LEU A 201 11.74 -3.91 19.12
C LEU A 201 12.92 -4.64 19.79
N SER A 202 14.03 -4.82 19.06
CA SER A 202 15.26 -5.46 19.57
C SER A 202 15.85 -4.70 20.76
N ARG A 203 15.85 -3.37 20.71
CA ARG A 203 16.29 -2.51 21.83
C ARG A 203 15.30 -2.42 22.99
N GLY A 204 14.11 -3.00 22.85
CA GLY A 204 13.06 -2.95 23.88
C GLY A 204 12.45 -1.56 24.07
N THR A 205 12.50 -0.69 23.06
CA THR A 205 11.84 0.63 23.12
C THR A 205 10.32 0.53 23.00
N MET A 206 9.80 -0.63 22.59
CA MET A 206 8.39 -0.98 22.54
C MET A 206 8.17 -2.46 22.94
N ASP A 207 6.98 -2.78 23.44
CA ASP A 207 6.61 -4.11 23.93
C ASP A 207 6.12 -5.02 22.80
N GLY A 208 5.67 -4.41 21.71
CA GLY A 208 5.05 -5.08 20.58
C GLY A 208 4.72 -4.13 19.44
N LEU A 209 3.87 -4.61 18.53
CA LEU A 209 3.54 -3.95 17.28
C LEU A 209 2.14 -4.32 16.79
N LEU A 210 1.44 -3.32 16.24
CA LEU A 210 0.38 -3.58 15.28
C LEU A 210 1.01 -3.77 13.89
N PHE A 211 0.80 -4.94 13.30
CA PHE A 211 1.42 -5.28 12.01
C PHE A 211 0.69 -6.43 11.30
N PRO A 212 0.76 -6.51 9.95
CA PRO A 212 0.22 -7.63 9.21
C PRO A 212 1.20 -8.79 9.23
N MET A 213 0.66 -10.00 9.18
CA MET A 213 1.40 -11.23 9.45
C MET A 213 2.61 -11.43 8.51
N ASP A 214 2.44 -11.28 7.21
CA ASP A 214 3.53 -11.54 6.25
C ASP A 214 4.66 -10.53 6.38
N SER A 215 4.34 -9.31 6.83
CA SER A 215 5.38 -8.31 7.11
C SER A 215 6.16 -8.66 8.38
N VAL A 216 5.57 -9.33 9.38
CA VAL A 216 6.34 -9.81 10.54
C VAL A 216 7.49 -10.71 10.08
N VAL A 217 7.21 -11.62 9.13
CA VAL A 217 8.24 -12.48 8.54
C VAL A 217 9.20 -11.71 7.65
N ALA A 218 8.69 -10.87 6.73
CA ALA A 218 9.51 -10.17 5.75
C ALA A 218 10.52 -9.18 6.39
N TYR A 219 10.18 -8.60 7.55
CA TYR A 219 11.09 -7.74 8.31
C TYR A 219 11.88 -8.50 9.40
N GLY A 220 11.80 -9.83 9.45
CA GLY A 220 12.51 -10.67 10.41
C GLY A 220 12.05 -10.50 11.87
N LEU A 221 10.88 -9.89 12.09
CA LEU A 221 10.29 -9.65 13.41
C LEU A 221 9.80 -10.93 14.06
N ASP A 222 9.55 -11.98 13.27
CA ASP A 222 9.25 -13.35 13.72
C ASP A 222 10.34 -13.93 14.66
N LYS A 223 11.56 -13.40 14.61
CA LYS A 223 12.66 -13.75 15.53
C LYS A 223 12.57 -13.06 16.90
N LEU A 224 11.75 -12.00 17.01
CA LEU A 224 11.67 -11.13 18.19
C LEU A 224 10.33 -11.26 18.91
N VAL A 225 9.24 -11.47 18.17
CA VAL A 225 7.90 -11.66 18.74
C VAL A 225 7.68 -13.11 19.16
N LYS A 226 6.92 -13.32 20.24
CA LYS A 226 6.59 -14.67 20.76
C LYS A 226 5.10 -14.96 20.80
N HIS A 227 4.28 -13.91 20.76
CA HIS A 227 2.83 -14.01 20.84
C HIS A 227 2.18 -13.16 19.75
N ALA A 228 1.08 -13.68 19.23
CA ALA A 228 0.21 -13.03 18.28
C ALA A 228 -1.23 -13.10 18.82
N THR A 229 -1.91 -11.96 18.93
CA THR A 229 -3.31 -11.90 19.38
C THR A 229 -4.20 -11.62 18.19
N GLU A 230 -5.15 -12.53 17.96
CA GLU A 230 -6.02 -12.55 16.78
C GLU A 230 -7.51 -12.46 17.11
N GLY A 231 -8.31 -12.18 16.09
CA GLY A 231 -9.78 -12.18 16.16
C GLY A 231 -10.40 -10.79 16.20
N VAL A 232 -9.59 -9.74 16.21
CA VAL A 232 -10.02 -8.33 16.09
C VAL A 232 -9.18 -7.67 15.00
N SER A 233 -9.80 -6.84 14.17
CA SER A 233 -9.10 -5.97 13.24
C SER A 233 -8.68 -4.70 13.96
N PHE A 234 -7.38 -4.52 14.19
CA PHE A 234 -6.81 -3.32 14.84
C PHE A 234 -6.45 -2.23 13.82
N GLY A 235 -7.14 -2.23 12.68
CA GLY A 235 -6.85 -1.35 11.55
C GLY A 235 -5.98 -2.02 10.50
N SER A 236 -5.45 -1.21 9.59
CA SER A 236 -4.59 -1.70 8.51
C SER A 236 -3.62 -0.60 8.05
N PHE A 237 -2.94 -0.83 6.93
CA PHE A 237 -2.10 0.12 6.25
C PHE A 237 -2.32 0.04 4.74
N ILE A 238 -1.99 1.11 4.03
CA ILE A 238 -2.16 1.20 2.58
C ILE A 238 -0.79 1.34 1.96
N VAL A 239 -0.54 0.55 0.93
CA VAL A 239 0.63 0.64 0.07
C VAL A 239 0.15 1.14 -1.28
N ALA A 240 0.33 2.44 -1.55
CA ALA A 240 -0.15 3.08 -2.78
C ALA A 240 1.03 3.51 -3.65
N TYR A 241 1.38 2.73 -4.67
CA TYR A 241 2.36 3.16 -5.67
C TYR A 241 1.72 4.22 -6.57
N SER A 242 2.29 5.41 -6.55
CA SER A 242 1.79 6.55 -7.32
C SER A 242 2.90 7.17 -8.14
N ILE A 243 2.52 7.67 -9.32
CA ILE A 243 3.42 8.38 -10.22
C ILE A 243 3.25 9.88 -10.05
N ASN A 244 4.34 10.63 -10.23
CA ASN A 244 4.29 12.08 -10.37
C ASN A 244 3.33 12.49 -11.52
N GLN A 245 2.42 13.44 -11.28
CA GLN A 245 1.43 13.84 -12.28
C GLN A 245 2.09 14.41 -13.54
N SER A 246 3.12 15.24 -13.42
CA SER A 246 3.81 15.82 -14.56
C SER A 246 4.61 14.81 -15.37
N VAL A 247 5.09 13.73 -14.74
CA VAL A 247 5.69 12.59 -15.46
C VAL A 247 4.58 11.85 -16.22
N TRP A 248 3.49 11.52 -15.54
CA TRP A 248 2.34 10.85 -16.16
C TRP A 248 1.81 11.61 -17.38
N ASP A 249 1.61 12.92 -17.27
CA ASP A 249 1.01 13.73 -18.33
C ASP A 249 1.85 13.71 -19.63
N LYS A 250 3.17 13.60 -19.49
CA LYS A 250 4.13 13.51 -20.61
C LYS A 250 4.23 12.13 -21.25
N LEU A 251 3.67 11.10 -20.62
CA LEU A 251 3.69 9.75 -21.19
C LEU A 251 2.85 9.69 -22.47
N PRO A 252 3.32 8.99 -23.51
CA PRO A 252 2.50 8.62 -24.66
C PRO A 252 1.22 7.89 -24.26
N ASP A 253 0.15 8.04 -25.05
CA ASP A 253 -1.17 7.47 -24.70
C ASP A 253 -1.19 5.94 -24.69
N ASP A 254 -0.39 5.29 -25.55
CA ASP A 254 -0.19 3.85 -25.55
C ASP A 254 0.53 3.37 -24.28
N VAL A 255 1.51 4.12 -23.79
CA VAL A 255 2.16 3.87 -22.50
C VAL A 255 1.18 4.04 -21.34
N LYS A 256 0.41 5.14 -21.31
CA LYS A 256 -0.63 5.35 -20.29
C LYS A 256 -1.65 4.20 -20.28
N LYS A 257 -2.06 3.74 -21.47
CA LYS A 257 -2.98 2.60 -21.63
C LYS A 257 -2.36 1.32 -21.09
N ALA A 258 -1.11 1.00 -21.46
CA ALA A 258 -0.39 -0.17 -20.97
C ALA A 258 -0.28 -0.18 -19.43
N MET A 259 0.06 0.96 -18.82
CA MET A 259 0.14 1.11 -17.37
C MET A 259 -1.22 0.89 -16.69
N ASN A 260 -2.28 1.54 -17.18
CA ASN A 260 -3.62 1.37 -16.60
C ASN A 260 -4.12 -0.09 -16.74
N GLU A 261 -3.93 -0.74 -17.89
CA GLU A 261 -4.35 -2.13 -18.08
C GLU A 261 -3.59 -3.10 -17.17
N ALA A 262 -2.27 -2.90 -17.01
CA ALA A 262 -1.48 -3.68 -16.06
C ALA A 262 -1.97 -3.46 -14.61
N SER A 263 -2.33 -2.22 -14.26
CA SER A 263 -2.87 -1.88 -12.95
C SER A 263 -4.23 -2.53 -12.64
N GLU A 264 -5.15 -2.54 -13.61
CA GLU A 264 -6.44 -3.23 -13.49
C GLU A 264 -6.27 -4.75 -13.36
N ALA A 265 -5.27 -5.33 -14.02
CA ALA A 265 -4.99 -6.76 -13.93
C ALA A 265 -4.32 -7.13 -12.60
N ILE A 266 -3.34 -6.33 -12.16
CA ILE A 266 -2.50 -6.73 -11.01
C ILE A 266 -3.17 -6.48 -9.67
N THR A 267 -3.92 -5.39 -9.51
CA THR A 267 -4.42 -4.97 -8.19
C THR A 267 -5.37 -6.03 -7.58
N PRO A 268 -6.39 -6.53 -8.30
CA PRO A 268 -7.27 -7.59 -7.78
C PRO A 268 -6.52 -8.92 -7.57
N LYS A 269 -5.59 -9.25 -8.47
CA LYS A 269 -4.79 -10.48 -8.39
C LYS A 269 -3.89 -10.47 -7.16
N ALA A 270 -3.16 -9.37 -6.94
CA ALA A 270 -2.24 -9.24 -5.83
C ALA A 270 -2.97 -9.31 -4.49
N CYS A 271 -4.11 -8.64 -4.33
CA CYS A 271 -4.84 -8.71 -3.06
C CYS A 271 -5.43 -10.10 -2.77
N ALA A 272 -5.90 -10.82 -3.80
CA ALA A 272 -6.35 -12.19 -3.64
C ALA A 272 -5.21 -13.15 -3.25
N GLU A 273 -4.02 -13.00 -3.85
CA GLU A 273 -2.86 -13.81 -3.45
C GLU A 273 -2.36 -13.46 -2.05
N VAL A 274 -2.42 -12.19 -1.64
CA VAL A 274 -2.11 -11.76 -0.27
C VAL A 274 -3.04 -12.44 0.74
N ASP A 275 -4.35 -12.48 0.48
CA ASP A 275 -5.31 -13.17 1.35
C ASP A 275 -5.05 -14.68 1.39
N LYS A 276 -4.69 -15.29 0.25
CA LYS A 276 -4.41 -16.73 0.15
C LYS A 276 -3.15 -17.17 0.89
N GLU A 277 -2.11 -16.33 0.94
CA GLU A 277 -0.86 -16.66 1.63
C GLU A 277 -0.98 -16.61 3.17
N GLN A 278 -2.03 -15.98 3.73
CA GLN A 278 -2.19 -15.79 5.19
C GLN A 278 -2.12 -17.09 5.98
N ASP A 279 -2.86 -18.13 5.56
CA ASP A 279 -2.93 -19.39 6.31
C ASP A 279 -1.59 -20.15 6.27
N VAL A 280 -0.89 -20.07 5.14
CA VAL A 280 0.44 -20.68 4.96
C VAL A 280 1.45 -19.98 5.87
N THR A 281 1.47 -18.64 5.86
CA THR A 281 2.33 -17.85 6.73
C THR A 281 2.02 -18.13 8.20
N ARG A 282 0.73 -18.19 8.58
CA ARG A 282 0.30 -18.49 9.95
C ARG A 282 0.81 -19.84 10.42
N GLN A 283 0.65 -20.89 9.60
CA GLN A 283 1.10 -22.23 9.98
C GLN A 283 2.62 -22.27 10.14
N LYS A 284 3.37 -21.66 9.23
CA LYS A 284 4.83 -21.57 9.34
C LYS A 284 5.26 -20.87 10.63
N MET A 285 4.60 -19.78 11.00
CA MET A 285 4.90 -19.05 12.23
C MET A 285 4.58 -19.87 13.50
N LYS A 286 3.49 -20.66 13.48
CA LYS A 286 3.19 -21.62 14.55
C LYS A 286 4.27 -22.69 14.68
N ASP A 287 4.72 -23.24 13.55
CA ASP A 287 5.79 -24.26 13.53
C ASP A 287 7.13 -23.70 14.02
N GLN A 288 7.35 -22.39 13.89
CA GLN A 288 8.49 -21.66 14.46
C GLN A 288 8.33 -21.31 15.95
N GLY A 289 7.22 -21.71 16.58
CA GLY A 289 6.98 -21.56 18.01
C GLY A 289 6.27 -20.25 18.42
N ILE A 290 5.71 -19.50 17.48
CA ILE A 290 4.90 -18.31 17.81
C ILE A 290 3.55 -18.76 18.35
N ASN A 291 3.17 -18.21 19.50
CA ASN A 291 1.91 -18.51 20.16
C ASN A 291 0.79 -17.62 19.63
N PHE A 292 -0.11 -18.21 18.85
CA PHE A 292 -1.32 -17.55 18.38
C PHE A 292 -2.44 -17.68 19.42
N THR A 293 -2.82 -16.55 20.00
CA THR A 293 -3.93 -16.43 20.96
C THR A 293 -5.17 -15.97 20.21
N ALA A 294 -6.16 -16.86 20.11
CA ALA A 294 -7.51 -16.46 19.71
C ALA A 294 -8.21 -15.81 20.92
N LEU A 295 -8.65 -14.57 20.78
CA LEU A 295 -9.36 -13.88 21.86
C LEU A 295 -10.68 -14.59 22.18
N PRO A 296 -11.01 -14.79 23.48
CA PRO A 296 -12.33 -15.26 23.89
C PRO A 296 -13.44 -14.40 23.30
N ASP A 297 -14.58 -15.01 22.99
CA ASP A 297 -15.71 -14.34 22.33
C ASP A 297 -16.17 -13.07 23.05
N ALA A 298 -16.24 -13.12 24.39
CA ALA A 298 -16.59 -11.99 25.23
C ALA A 298 -15.56 -10.84 25.09
N THR A 299 -14.26 -11.14 25.14
CA THR A 299 -13.20 -10.14 24.98
C THR A 299 -13.19 -9.56 23.57
N ARG A 300 -13.37 -10.40 22.55
CA ARG A 300 -13.48 -9.96 21.16
C ARG A 300 -14.66 -9.00 20.98
N ALA A 301 -15.82 -9.32 21.57
CA ALA A 301 -16.99 -8.45 21.53
C ALA A 301 -16.75 -7.12 22.27
N GLU A 302 -16.12 -7.17 23.45
CA GLU A 302 -15.75 -5.97 24.22
C GLU A 302 -14.79 -5.06 23.43
N MET A 303 -13.75 -5.63 22.82
CA MET A 303 -12.79 -4.87 22.00
C MET A 303 -13.48 -4.25 20.78
N LYS A 304 -14.29 -5.03 20.06
CA LYS A 304 -15.07 -4.52 18.93
C LYS A 304 -15.98 -3.37 19.35
N GLU A 305 -16.67 -3.49 20.48
CA GLU A 305 -17.54 -2.44 21.02
C GLU A 305 -16.77 -1.14 21.29
N LYS A 306 -15.61 -1.22 21.96
CA LYS A 306 -14.76 -0.05 22.20
C LYS A 306 -14.28 0.61 20.90
N LEU A 307 -13.99 -0.20 19.88
CA LEU A 307 -13.47 0.28 18.60
C LEU A 307 -14.55 0.85 17.67
N LYS A 308 -15.85 0.60 17.93
CA LYS A 308 -16.95 1.09 17.08
C LYS A 308 -16.89 2.59 16.84
N GLY A 309 -16.52 3.38 17.85
CA GLY A 309 -16.48 4.84 17.80
C GLY A 309 -15.25 5.44 17.10
N VAL A 310 -14.21 4.64 16.81
CA VAL A 310 -12.94 5.13 16.27
C VAL A 310 -13.13 5.78 14.91
N ALA A 311 -13.96 5.18 14.04
CA ALA A 311 -14.24 5.71 12.71
C ALA A 311 -14.96 7.07 12.78
N GLN A 312 -15.93 7.22 13.68
CA GLN A 312 -16.67 8.48 13.84
C GLN A 312 -15.81 9.55 14.51
N GLU A 313 -14.97 9.20 15.49
CA GLU A 313 -14.04 10.14 16.09
C GLU A 313 -12.99 10.64 15.09
N TRP A 314 -12.43 9.73 14.28
CA TRP A 314 -11.54 10.08 13.17
C TRP A 314 -12.23 11.04 12.18
N ALA A 315 -13.47 10.72 11.79
CA ALA A 315 -14.23 11.54 10.86
C ALA A 315 -14.53 12.93 11.44
N ALA A 316 -15.05 13.01 12.66
CA ALA A 316 -15.36 14.26 13.34
C ALA A 316 -14.11 15.14 13.54
N GLY A 317 -12.97 14.55 13.90
CA GLY A 317 -11.71 15.25 14.07
C GLY A 317 -11.13 15.82 12.77
N LEU A 318 -11.46 15.25 11.62
CA LEU A 318 -11.06 15.76 10.31
C LEU A 318 -12.08 16.75 9.73
N ASP A 319 -13.37 16.51 9.94
CA ASP A 319 -14.44 17.43 9.53
C ASP A 319 -14.33 18.78 10.26
N SER A 320 -13.98 18.78 11.55
CA SER A 320 -13.72 20.01 12.31
C SER A 320 -12.53 20.82 11.76
N ARG A 321 -11.66 20.18 10.96
CA ARG A 321 -10.55 20.80 10.23
C ARG A 321 -10.88 21.09 8.77
N GLY A 322 -12.15 21.05 8.39
CA GLY A 322 -12.64 21.35 7.04
C GLY A 322 -12.32 20.26 6.00
N LYS A 323 -11.98 19.04 6.44
CA LYS A 323 -11.82 17.89 5.54
C LYS A 323 -13.16 17.18 5.36
N GLN A 324 -13.29 16.37 4.31
CA GLN A 324 -14.54 15.66 3.99
C GLN A 324 -14.54 14.22 4.53
N ALA A 325 -14.20 14.03 5.80
CA ALA A 325 -13.94 12.70 6.35
C ALA A 325 -15.21 11.89 6.59
N SER A 326 -16.29 12.47 7.10
CA SER A 326 -17.57 11.73 7.18
C SER A 326 -18.09 11.30 5.81
N ALA A 327 -17.94 12.16 4.80
CA ALA A 327 -18.30 11.83 3.43
C ALA A 327 -17.41 10.73 2.84
N THR A 328 -16.10 10.78 3.12
CA THR A 328 -15.13 9.76 2.72
C THR A 328 -15.43 8.41 3.37
N LEU A 329 -15.73 8.41 4.68
CA LEU A 329 -16.11 7.20 5.42
C LEU A 329 -17.34 6.53 4.80
N LYS A 330 -18.40 7.33 4.57
CA LYS A 330 -19.63 6.84 3.94
C LYS A 330 -19.41 6.31 2.52
N GLU A 331 -18.58 6.98 1.71
CA GLU A 331 -18.21 6.50 0.38
C GLU A 331 -17.48 5.15 0.46
N PHE A 332 -16.50 5.04 1.35
CA PHE A 332 -15.72 3.81 1.52
C PHE A 332 -16.59 2.64 2.00
N GLU A 333 -17.47 2.84 2.98
CA GLU A 333 -18.43 1.84 3.45
C GLU A 333 -19.37 1.37 2.33
N SER A 334 -19.84 2.28 1.49
CA SER A 334 -20.66 1.95 0.32
C SER A 334 -19.90 1.10 -0.70
N LEU A 335 -18.63 1.43 -0.96
CA LEU A 335 -17.77 0.67 -1.86
C LEU A 335 -17.46 -0.74 -1.33
N LEU A 336 -17.25 -0.87 -0.02
CA LEU A 336 -17.08 -2.16 0.65
C LEU A 336 -18.33 -3.05 0.50
N ALA A 337 -19.52 -2.48 0.71
CA ALA A 337 -20.79 -3.19 0.57
C ALA A 337 -21.04 -3.64 -0.88
N ALA A 338 -20.72 -2.80 -1.86
CA ALA A 338 -20.86 -3.14 -3.28
C ALA A 338 -19.86 -4.22 -3.74
N GLY A 339 -18.67 -4.26 -3.15
CA GLY A 339 -17.64 -5.26 -3.45
C GLY A 339 -17.93 -6.65 -2.87
N GLY A 340 -18.59 -6.72 -1.71
CA GLY A 340 -18.98 -7.98 -1.05
C GLY A 340 -20.26 -8.64 -1.61
N ALA A 341 -20.99 -7.97 -2.50
CA ALA A 341 -22.24 -8.46 -3.08
C ALA A 341 -22.07 -9.31 -4.35
N LYS A 342 -20.91 -9.95 -4.56
CA LYS A 342 -20.59 -10.71 -5.77
C LYS A 342 -20.29 -12.18 -5.49
#